data_AF-A0A8E2VIU1-F1
#
_entry.id   AF-A0A8E2VIU1-F1
#
_cell.length_a   1.000
_cell.length_b   1.000
_cell.length_c   1.000
_cell.angle_alpha   90.00
_cell.angle_beta   90.00
_cell.angle_gamma   90.00
#
_symmetry.space_group_name_H-M   'P 1'
#
loop_
_entity.id
_entity.type
_entity.pdbx_description
1 polymer ?
#
loop_
_entity_poly.entity_id
_entity_poly.type
_entity_poly.pdbx_seq_one_letter_code
_entity_poly.pdbx_strand_id
1 'polypeptide(L)'
;MIAGAVISPRGRAAALAATLALAAAATAEGAEARPALRDQAGIVEGLQVIATANMIRKKCPRIEARMLTAYGYMRGLKSRASRLGYSDAEIRAFVEDKAEKARVEGAARDWLAARGVRSDQPESYCPVGLAEIRARTEIGRLLRAR
;
A
#
# COMPACT_ATOMS: atom_id res chain seq x y z
N MET A 1 55.30 44.77 -6.12
CA MET A 1 56.15 44.47 -4.95
C MET A 1 55.23 44.25 -3.77
N ILE A 2 54.99 42.99 -3.41
CA ILE A 2 54.22 42.59 -2.23
C ILE A 2 55.15 42.70 -1.01
N ALA A 3 54.80 43.59 -0.09
CA ALA A 3 55.37 43.65 1.25
C ALA A 3 54.83 42.45 2.05
N GLY A 4 55.73 41.79 2.78
CA GLY A 4 55.44 40.59 3.54
C GLY A 4 54.70 40.85 4.85
N ALA A 5 54.21 39.76 5.43
CA ALA A 5 54.04 39.64 6.87
C ALA A 5 54.30 38.19 7.24
N VAL A 6 55.42 37.99 7.96
CA VAL A 6 55.82 36.73 8.57
C VAL A 6 55.13 36.64 9.93
N ILE A 7 54.35 35.60 10.17
CA ILE A 7 53.98 35.17 11.52
C ILE A 7 54.22 33.67 11.60
N SER A 8 55.15 33.29 12.47
CA SER A 8 55.65 31.93 12.67
C SER A 8 55.07 31.37 13.97
N PRO A 9 54.36 30.24 13.97
CA PRO A 9 53.99 29.53 15.19
C PRO A 9 55.05 28.48 15.56
N ARG A 10 55.69 28.65 16.72
CA ARG A 10 56.53 27.64 17.37
C ARG A 10 55.64 26.64 18.11
N GLY A 11 55.69 25.37 17.72
CA GLY A 11 55.07 24.27 18.46
C GLY A 11 55.33 22.94 17.78
N ARG A 12 56.45 22.30 18.12
CA ARG A 12 56.90 21.01 17.56
C ARG A 12 56.05 19.87 18.11
N ALA A 13 55.49 19.04 17.24
CA ALA A 13 55.57 17.58 17.32
C ALA A 13 55.02 16.98 16.03
N ALA A 14 55.84 16.11 15.44
CA ALA A 14 55.64 15.50 14.15
C ALA A 14 54.55 14.42 14.18
N ALA A 15 53.73 14.39 13.13
CA ALA A 15 53.30 13.14 12.51
C ALA A 15 52.99 13.43 11.03
N LEU A 16 53.89 13.00 10.16
CA LEU A 16 53.65 12.79 8.74
C LEU A 16 52.46 11.84 8.57
N ALA A 17 51.51 12.15 7.68
CA ALA A 17 51.01 11.17 6.72
C ALA A 17 50.18 11.86 5.63
N ALA A 18 50.55 11.55 4.41
CA ALA A 18 50.06 12.11 3.16
C ALA A 18 48.56 11.88 2.92
N THR A 19 47.99 12.88 2.25
CA THR A 19 46.77 12.88 1.46
C THR A 19 46.57 11.60 0.62
N LEU A 20 45.51 10.85 0.90
CA LEU A 20 44.77 10.08 -0.11
C LEU A 20 43.27 10.40 0.03
N ALA A 21 42.83 11.38 -0.76
CA ALA A 21 41.43 11.60 -1.05
C ALA A 21 40.97 10.51 -2.02
N LEU A 22 40.49 9.38 -1.49
CA LEU A 22 39.79 8.39 -2.30
C LEU A 22 38.30 8.78 -2.32
N ALA A 23 37.91 9.48 -3.37
CA ALA A 23 36.53 9.72 -3.73
C ALA A 23 35.84 8.37 -3.94
N ALA A 24 35.14 7.88 -2.92
CA ALA A 24 34.12 6.88 -3.11
C ALA A 24 32.95 7.58 -3.82
N ALA A 25 32.96 7.48 -5.15
CA ALA A 25 31.78 7.75 -5.96
C ALA A 25 30.67 6.85 -5.43
N ALA A 26 29.75 7.43 -4.66
CA ALA A 26 28.48 6.81 -4.41
C ALA A 26 27.83 6.65 -5.78
N THR A 27 27.84 5.43 -6.31
CA THR A 27 26.92 5.06 -7.37
C THR A 27 25.55 5.24 -6.75
N ALA A 28 24.88 6.34 -7.11
CA ALA A 28 23.45 6.44 -7.00
C ALA A 28 22.92 5.35 -7.94
N GLU A 29 22.83 4.13 -7.42
CA GLU A 29 22.13 3.04 -8.06
C GLU A 29 20.76 3.61 -8.40
N GLY A 30 20.45 3.73 -9.68
CA GLY A 30 19.18 4.26 -10.14
C GLY A 30 18.09 3.45 -9.48
N ALA A 31 17.41 4.04 -8.49
CA ALA A 31 16.11 3.56 -8.10
C ALA A 31 15.25 3.76 -9.34
N GLU A 32 15.14 2.72 -10.18
CA GLU A 32 14.05 2.66 -11.14
C GLU A 32 12.79 2.96 -10.32
N ALA A 33 12.13 4.07 -10.64
CA ALA A 33 10.98 4.52 -9.89
C ALA A 33 9.89 3.48 -10.09
N ARG A 34 9.82 2.50 -9.17
CA ARG A 34 8.76 1.52 -9.15
C ARG A 34 7.42 2.26 -9.18
N PRO A 35 6.38 1.71 -9.86
CA PRO A 35 5.08 2.34 -9.89
C PRO A 35 4.58 2.65 -8.47
N ALA A 36 3.71 3.64 -8.29
CA ALA A 36 3.14 3.86 -6.98
C ALA A 36 2.19 2.68 -6.61
N LEU A 37 1.96 2.44 -5.31
CA LEU A 37 1.05 1.36 -4.87
C LEU A 37 -0.37 1.49 -5.46
N ARG A 38 -0.81 2.72 -5.75
CA ARG A 38 -2.07 3.03 -6.44
C ARG A 38 -2.13 2.56 -7.89
N ASP A 39 -0.99 2.32 -8.53
CA ASP A 39 -0.89 1.88 -9.92
C ASP A 39 -0.69 0.35 -10.01
N GLN A 40 -0.53 -0.32 -8.86
CA GLN A 40 -0.43 -1.77 -8.77
C GLN A 40 -1.83 -2.39 -8.80
N ALA A 41 -2.35 -2.66 -10.00
CA ALA A 41 -3.70 -3.20 -10.23
C ALA A 41 -4.03 -4.38 -9.30
N GLY A 42 -3.15 -5.38 -9.20
CA GLY A 42 -3.39 -6.55 -8.32
C GLY A 42 -3.43 -6.26 -6.82
N ILE A 43 -2.93 -5.11 -6.35
CA ILE A 43 -3.09 -4.64 -4.97
C ILE A 43 -4.41 -3.88 -4.84
N VAL A 44 -4.66 -2.94 -5.75
CA VAL A 44 -5.85 -2.07 -5.73
C VAL A 44 -7.15 -2.87 -5.92
N GLU A 45 -7.17 -3.80 -6.87
CA GLU A 45 -8.30 -4.71 -7.09
C GLU A 45 -8.58 -5.56 -5.85
N GLY A 46 -7.53 -6.06 -5.19
CA GLY A 46 -7.69 -6.81 -3.95
C GLY A 46 -8.24 -5.97 -2.80
N LEU A 47 -7.80 -4.71 -2.68
CA LEU A 47 -8.38 -3.78 -1.71
C LEU A 47 -9.85 -3.48 -2.03
N GLN A 48 -10.21 -3.38 -3.31
CA GLN A 48 -11.59 -3.22 -3.75
C GLN A 48 -12.43 -4.46 -3.42
N VAL A 49 -11.90 -5.68 -3.56
CA VAL A 49 -12.57 -6.92 -3.12
C VAL A 49 -12.90 -6.87 -1.63
N ILE A 50 -11.93 -6.49 -0.79
CA ILE A 50 -12.14 -6.35 0.66
C ILE A 50 -13.19 -5.28 0.96
N ALA A 51 -13.08 -4.10 0.33
CA ALA A 51 -14.02 -3.01 0.53
C ALA A 51 -15.45 -3.41 0.15
N THR A 52 -15.61 -4.08 -1.00
CA THR A 52 -16.90 -4.57 -1.50
C THR A 52 -17.51 -5.60 -0.54
N ALA A 53 -16.74 -6.62 -0.12
CA ALA A 53 -17.18 -7.60 0.85
C ALA A 53 -17.59 -6.95 2.19
N ASN A 54 -16.83 -5.95 2.63
CA ASN A 54 -17.10 -5.21 3.86
C ASN A 54 -18.39 -4.36 3.78
N MET A 55 -18.68 -3.76 2.62
CA MET A 55 -19.93 -3.03 2.42
C MET A 55 -21.13 -3.98 2.44
N ILE A 56 -21.04 -5.11 1.74
CA ILE A 56 -22.09 -6.13 1.70
C ILE A 56 -22.42 -6.63 3.11
N ARG A 57 -21.43 -7.09 3.89
CA ARG A 57 -21.69 -7.63 5.25
C ARG A 57 -22.23 -6.58 6.21
N LYS A 58 -21.91 -5.29 6.01
CA LYS A 58 -22.37 -4.21 6.89
C LYS A 58 -23.84 -3.84 6.64
N LYS A 59 -24.33 -4.07 5.42
CA LYS A 59 -25.69 -3.71 5.01
C LYS A 59 -26.63 -4.90 4.93
N CYS A 60 -26.12 -6.10 4.67
CA CYS A 60 -26.91 -7.32 4.62
C CYS A 60 -26.88 -8.08 5.96
N PRO A 61 -28.01 -8.19 6.69
CA PRO A 61 -28.06 -8.91 7.96
C PRO A 61 -27.87 -10.43 7.82
N ARG A 62 -28.08 -10.99 6.62
CA ARG A 62 -27.97 -12.43 6.35
C ARG A 62 -26.56 -12.92 5.98
N ILE A 63 -25.57 -12.01 5.93
CA ILE A 63 -24.22 -12.32 5.47
C ILE A 63 -23.22 -11.92 6.54
N GLU A 64 -22.20 -12.77 6.75
CA GLU A 64 -21.06 -12.49 7.60
C GLU A 64 -19.74 -12.59 6.83
N ALA A 65 -18.69 -11.97 7.37
CA ALA A 65 -17.33 -12.19 6.88
C ALA A 65 -16.74 -13.49 7.43
N ARG A 66 -15.99 -14.20 6.59
CA ARG A 66 -15.05 -15.24 7.02
C ARG A 66 -13.78 -14.57 7.53
N MET A 67 -13.78 -14.18 8.81
CA MET A 67 -12.72 -13.33 9.37
C MET A 67 -11.30 -13.87 9.16
N LEU A 68 -11.09 -15.19 9.33
CA LEU A 68 -9.79 -15.82 9.09
C LEU A 68 -9.38 -15.73 7.60
N THR A 69 -10.33 -15.93 6.69
CA THR A 69 -10.09 -15.83 5.24
C THR A 69 -9.80 -14.39 4.82
N ALA A 70 -10.56 -13.42 5.33
CA ALA A 70 -10.33 -12.01 5.08
C ALA A 70 -8.95 -11.56 5.61
N TYR A 71 -8.57 -12.02 6.79
CA TYR A 71 -7.23 -11.76 7.34
C TYR A 71 -6.12 -12.36 6.47
N GLY A 72 -6.26 -13.62 6.06
CA GLY A 72 -5.32 -14.27 5.14
C GLY A 72 -5.20 -13.52 3.81
N TYR A 73 -6.31 -13.06 3.25
CA TYR A 73 -6.33 -12.29 2.01
C TYR A 73 -5.58 -10.96 2.17
N MET A 74 -5.83 -10.20 3.24
CA MET A 74 -5.10 -8.95 3.55
C MET A 74 -3.58 -9.20 3.71
N ARG A 75 -3.20 -10.27 4.41
CA ARG A 75 -1.79 -10.68 4.54
C ARG A 75 -1.18 -11.05 3.19
N GLY A 76 -1.95 -11.68 2.30
CA GLY A 76 -1.56 -11.97 0.93
C GLY A 76 -1.26 -10.71 0.12
N LEU A 77 -2.12 -9.67 0.22
CA LEU A 77 -1.89 -8.37 -0.43
C LEU A 77 -0.63 -7.70 0.11
N LYS A 78 -0.46 -7.66 1.43
CA LYS A 78 0.77 -7.12 2.05
C LYS A 78 2.01 -7.87 1.54
N SER A 79 1.99 -9.20 1.55
CA SER A 79 3.09 -10.03 1.06
C SER A 79 3.39 -9.78 -0.42
N ARG A 80 2.36 -9.61 -1.25
CA ARG A 80 2.52 -9.25 -2.66
C ARG A 80 3.21 -7.89 -2.82
N ALA A 81 2.76 -6.87 -2.09
CA ALA A 81 3.41 -5.56 -2.10
C ALA A 81 4.88 -5.67 -1.63
N SER A 82 5.16 -6.40 -0.55
CA SER A 82 6.54 -6.60 -0.09
C SER A 82 7.42 -7.28 -1.14
N ARG A 83 6.91 -8.27 -1.89
CA ARG A 83 7.66 -8.90 -3.01
C ARG A 83 7.92 -7.95 -4.17
N LEU A 84 7.10 -6.92 -4.34
CA LEU A 84 7.33 -5.84 -5.32
C LEU A 84 8.29 -4.77 -4.78
N GLY A 85 8.87 -4.99 -3.59
CA GLY A 85 9.88 -4.15 -2.98
C GLY A 85 9.35 -3.06 -2.03
N TYR A 86 8.04 -2.87 -1.93
CA TYR A 86 7.48 -1.83 -1.05
C TYR A 86 7.76 -2.15 0.43
N SER A 87 8.24 -1.16 1.16
CA SER A 87 8.48 -1.30 2.58
C SER A 87 7.18 -1.38 3.36
N ASP A 88 7.28 -1.95 4.56
CA ASP A 88 6.20 -2.03 5.52
C ASP A 88 5.59 -0.66 5.88
N ALA A 89 6.44 0.39 5.91
CA ALA A 89 6.01 1.76 6.19
C ALA A 89 5.24 2.36 5.01
N GLU A 90 5.72 2.17 3.78
CA GLU A 90 5.02 2.62 2.56
C GLU A 90 3.66 1.94 2.40
N ILE A 91 3.60 0.63 2.65
CA ILE A 91 2.33 -0.13 2.59
C ILE A 91 1.35 0.41 3.64
N ARG A 92 1.80 0.65 4.88
CA ARG A 92 0.97 1.22 5.93
C ARG A 92 0.47 2.61 5.56
N ALA A 93 1.37 3.50 5.16
CA ALA A 93 1.02 4.85 4.73
C ALA A 93 -0.03 4.83 3.61
N PHE A 94 0.11 3.93 2.65
CA PHE A 94 -0.85 3.78 1.55
C PHE A 94 -2.24 3.31 2.01
N VAL A 95 -2.32 2.26 2.86
CA VAL A 95 -3.63 1.75 3.31
C VAL A 95 -4.30 2.62 4.37
N GLU A 96 -3.54 3.49 5.03
CA GLU A 96 -4.04 4.46 6.02
C GLU A 96 -4.42 5.81 5.38
N ASP A 97 -3.91 6.11 4.18
CA ASP A 97 -4.23 7.32 3.46
C ASP A 97 -5.73 7.44 3.18
N LYS A 98 -6.31 8.58 3.57
CA LYS A 98 -7.77 8.80 3.48
C LYS A 98 -8.24 8.91 2.04
N ALA A 99 -7.44 9.50 1.15
CA ALA A 99 -7.81 9.68 -0.24
C ALA A 99 -7.80 8.33 -0.98
N GLU A 100 -6.79 7.49 -0.76
CA GLU A 100 -6.73 6.15 -1.34
C GLU A 100 -7.84 5.24 -0.79
N LYS A 101 -8.16 5.32 0.50
CA LYS A 101 -9.32 4.62 1.07
C LYS A 101 -10.63 5.07 0.41
N ALA A 102 -10.85 6.38 0.29
CA ALA A 102 -12.05 6.93 -0.34
C ALA A 102 -12.16 6.52 -1.81
N ARG A 103 -11.04 6.47 -2.55
CA ARG A 103 -10.97 6.02 -3.94
C ARG A 103 -11.33 4.54 -4.08
N VAL A 104 -10.74 3.66 -3.27
CA VAL A 104 -11.04 2.22 -3.28
C VAL A 104 -12.49 1.96 -2.90
N GLU A 105 -12.99 2.65 -1.87
CA GLU A 105 -14.40 2.54 -1.48
C GLU A 105 -15.34 3.12 -2.54
N GLY A 106 -14.92 4.16 -3.27
CA GLY A 106 -15.62 4.66 -4.46
C GLY A 106 -15.78 3.59 -5.52
N ALA A 107 -14.67 2.98 -5.94
CA ALA A 107 -14.68 1.89 -6.92
C ALA A 107 -15.54 0.69 -6.46
N ALA A 108 -15.54 0.36 -5.17
CA ALA A 108 -16.43 -0.66 -4.60
C ALA A 108 -17.91 -0.27 -4.70
N ARG A 109 -18.26 0.99 -4.38
CA ARG A 109 -19.63 1.51 -4.53
C ARG A 109 -20.09 1.47 -5.99
N ASP A 110 -19.25 1.90 -6.92
CA ASP A 110 -19.59 1.91 -8.35
C ASP A 110 -19.80 0.49 -8.88
N TRP A 111 -18.95 -0.46 -8.46
CA TRP A 111 -19.09 -1.87 -8.80
C TRP A 111 -20.41 -2.48 -8.28
N LEU A 112 -20.83 -2.09 -7.08
CA LEU A 112 -22.09 -2.52 -6.47
C LEU A 112 -23.29 -1.87 -7.18
N ALA A 113 -23.22 -0.56 -7.47
CA ALA A 113 -24.26 0.16 -8.19
C ALA A 113 -24.50 -0.43 -9.58
N ALA A 114 -23.43 -0.79 -10.29
CA ALA A 114 -23.49 -1.50 -11.58
C ALA A 114 -24.19 -2.86 -11.50
N ARG A 115 -24.37 -3.42 -10.29
CA ARG A 115 -25.09 -4.68 -10.02
C ARG A 115 -26.48 -4.47 -9.40
N GLY A 116 -27.00 -3.24 -9.48
CA GLY A 116 -28.33 -2.90 -9.01
C GLY A 116 -28.42 -2.67 -7.49
N VAL A 117 -27.27 -2.58 -6.79
CA VAL A 117 -27.28 -2.16 -5.39
C VAL A 117 -27.61 -0.69 -5.32
N ARG A 118 -28.53 -0.34 -4.44
CA ARG A 118 -28.89 1.05 -4.14
C ARG A 118 -28.44 1.41 -2.74
N SER A 119 -27.78 2.55 -2.61
CA SER A 119 -27.25 3.03 -1.32
C SER A 119 -28.35 3.34 -0.29
N ASP A 120 -29.54 3.71 -0.76
CA ASP A 120 -30.72 4.01 0.05
C ASP A 120 -31.57 2.79 0.39
N GLN A 121 -31.27 1.61 -0.18
CA GLN A 121 -31.97 0.35 0.09
C GLN A 121 -30.98 -0.72 0.55
N PRO A 122 -30.67 -0.79 1.86
CA PRO A 122 -29.73 -1.78 2.42
C PRO A 122 -30.05 -3.23 2.03
N GLU A 123 -31.31 -3.56 1.80
CA GLU A 123 -31.80 -4.86 1.39
C GLU A 123 -31.27 -5.28 0.01
N SER A 124 -30.96 -4.32 -0.86
CA SER A 124 -30.42 -4.54 -2.20
C SER A 124 -29.00 -5.15 -2.19
N TYR A 125 -28.27 -5.08 -1.07
CA TYR A 125 -26.93 -5.66 -0.95
C TYR A 125 -26.95 -7.18 -0.80
N CYS A 126 -27.99 -7.74 -0.16
CA CYS A 126 -28.07 -9.17 0.11
C CYS A 126 -28.08 -10.05 -1.16
N PRO A 127 -28.93 -9.81 -2.18
CA PRO A 127 -28.94 -10.66 -3.37
C PRO A 127 -27.59 -10.68 -4.09
N VAL A 128 -26.90 -9.54 -4.18
CA VAL A 128 -25.56 -9.45 -4.76
C VAL A 128 -24.56 -10.27 -3.93
N GLY A 129 -24.52 -10.07 -2.61
CA GLY A 129 -23.64 -10.85 -1.75
C GLY A 129 -23.87 -12.36 -1.80
N LEU A 130 -25.12 -12.81 -1.84
CA LEU A 130 -25.48 -14.22 -1.97
C LEU A 130 -25.10 -14.78 -3.35
N ALA A 131 -25.21 -13.99 -4.41
CA ALA A 131 -24.76 -14.38 -5.75
C ALA A 131 -23.23 -14.59 -5.76
N GLU A 132 -22.47 -13.67 -5.20
CA GLU A 132 -21.00 -13.78 -5.08
C GLU A 132 -20.58 -15.03 -4.28
N ILE A 133 -21.25 -15.30 -3.15
CA ILE A 133 -21.00 -16.50 -2.34
C ILE A 133 -21.24 -17.77 -3.15
N ARG A 134 -22.37 -17.86 -3.87
CA ARG A 134 -22.69 -19.03 -4.71
C ARG A 134 -21.69 -19.22 -5.84
N ALA A 135 -21.29 -18.14 -6.48
CA ALA A 135 -20.32 -18.15 -7.57
C ALA A 135 -18.86 -18.36 -7.11
N ARG A 136 -18.59 -18.33 -5.80
CA ARG A 136 -17.25 -18.47 -5.20
C ARG A 136 -16.23 -17.49 -5.79
N THR A 137 -16.70 -16.28 -6.10
CA THR A 137 -15.83 -15.17 -6.52
C THR A 137 -14.88 -14.76 -5.39
N GLU A 138 -13.92 -13.88 -5.68
CA GLU A 138 -13.04 -13.37 -4.63
C GLU A 138 -13.82 -12.74 -3.46
N ILE A 139 -14.83 -11.92 -3.78
CA ILE A 139 -15.74 -11.31 -2.80
C ILE A 139 -16.51 -12.41 -2.05
N GLY A 140 -17.09 -13.36 -2.77
CA GLY A 140 -17.86 -14.46 -2.20
C GLY A 140 -17.06 -15.35 -1.26
N ARG A 141 -15.77 -15.59 -1.55
CA ARG A 141 -14.86 -16.35 -0.69
C ARG A 141 -14.57 -15.65 0.63
N LEU A 142 -14.69 -14.33 0.70
CA LEU A 142 -14.56 -13.57 1.94
C LEU A 142 -15.84 -13.59 2.78
N LEU A 143 -16.95 -14.08 2.24
CA LEU A 143 -18.26 -14.01 2.85
C LEU A 143 -18.85 -15.41 3.11
N ARG A 144 -19.85 -15.46 3.99
CA ARG A 144 -20.71 -16.63 4.20
C ARG A 144 -22.14 -16.17 4.49
N ALA A 145 -23.11 -17.00 4.11
CA ALA A 145 -24.45 -16.85 4.63
C ALA A 145 -24.44 -17.16 6.14
N ARG A 146 -25.31 -16.47 6.89
CA ARG A 146 -25.65 -16.86 8.27
C ARG A 146 -26.45 -18.15 8.29
#